data_AF-A0A2V8WEV8-F1
#
_entry.id   AF-A0A2V8WEV8-F1
#
_cell.length_a   1.000
_cell.length_b   1.000
_cell.length_c   1.000
_cell.angle_alpha   90.00
_cell.angle_beta   90.00
_cell.angle_gamma   90.00
#
_symmetry.space_group_name_H-M   'P 1'
#
loop_
_entity.id
_entity.type
_entity.pdbx_description
1 polymer ?
#
loop_
_entity_poly.entity_id
_entity_poly.type
_entity_poly.pdbx_seq_one_letter_code
_entity_poly.pdbx_strand_id
1 'polypeptide(L)' 'MDPSGAAVADAELTLVSQATSFEAKAASNERGEYTFRNVTPGTYDLKVVKAGFQNYVQKGI' A
#
# COMPACT_ATOMS: atom_id res chain seq x y z
N MET A 1 18.03 2.56 -9.41
CA MET A 1 16.76 2.78 -10.12
C MET A 1 16.27 1.36 -10.39
N ASP A 2 15.38 0.75 -9.60
CA ASP A 2 14.07 1.20 -9.11
C ASP A 2 13.89 0.98 -7.59
N PRO A 3 13.60 2.00 -6.75
CA PRO A 3 13.58 1.82 -5.30
C PRO A 3 12.31 1.19 -4.69
N SER A 4 11.25 0.94 -5.47
CA SER A 4 9.97 0.49 -4.89
C SER A 4 9.03 0.06 -6.00
N GLY A 5 8.87 -1.24 -6.21
CA GLY A 5 8.05 -1.74 -7.33
C GLY A 5 7.67 -3.20 -7.24
N ALA A 6 7.56 -3.78 -6.03
CA ALA A 6 6.95 -5.09 -5.88
C ALA A 6 5.44 -4.95 -6.07
N ALA A 7 5.01 -4.88 -7.33
CA ALA A 7 3.63 -4.97 -7.74
C ALA A 7 3.16 -6.40 -7.44
N VAL A 8 2.65 -6.62 -6.23
CA VAL A 8 2.13 -7.93 -5.83
C VAL A 8 0.70 -8.02 -6.30
N ALA A 9 0.42 -8.92 -7.24
CA ALA A 9 -0.95 -9.19 -7.69
C ALA A 9 -1.79 -9.82 -6.59
N ASP A 10 -3.08 -9.46 -6.50
CA ASP A 10 -4.02 -10.03 -5.53
C ASP A 10 -3.51 -9.88 -4.08
N ALA A 11 -3.02 -8.69 -3.75
CA ALA A 11 -2.54 -8.35 -2.42
C ALA A 11 -3.50 -7.40 -1.74
N GLU A 12 -3.67 -7.55 -0.42
CA GLU A 12 -4.36 -6.58 0.41
C GLU A 12 -3.41 -5.45 0.79
N LEU A 13 -3.69 -4.25 0.32
CA LEU A 13 -2.96 -3.03 0.65
C LEU A 13 -3.73 -2.23 1.69
N THR A 14 -3.04 -1.83 2.74
CA THR A 14 -3.54 -0.94 3.79
C THR A 14 -2.65 0.29 3.83
N LEU A 15 -3.19 1.44 3.47
CA LEU A 15 -2.55 2.74 3.57
C LEU A 15 -2.94 3.39 4.90
N VAL A 16 -1.96 3.73 5.73
CA VAL A 16 -2.16 4.32 7.05
C VAL A 16 -1.54 5.71 7.08
N SER A 17 -2.32 6.74 7.39
CA SER A 17 -1.81 8.10 7.57
C SER A 17 -1.14 8.22 8.94
N GLN A 18 0.12 8.63 8.95
CA GLN A 18 0.82 8.91 10.20
C GLN A 18 0.33 10.20 10.86
N ALA A 19 -0.27 11.10 10.08
CA ALA A 19 -0.74 12.40 10.56
C ALA A 19 -2.11 12.34 11.24
N THR A 20 -3.03 11.54 10.69
CA THR A 20 -4.44 11.53 11.11
C THR A 20 -4.93 10.16 11.59
N SER A 21 -4.05 9.15 11.62
CA SER A 21 -4.45 7.73 11.84
C SER A 21 -5.53 7.25 10.86
N PHE A 22 -5.62 7.87 9.69
CA PHE A 22 -6.55 7.47 8.64
C PHE A 22 -6.09 6.16 8.01
N GLU A 23 -6.98 5.18 7.90
CA GLU A 23 -6.68 3.88 7.32
C GLU A 23 -7.54 3.65 6.08
N ALA A 24 -6.91 3.42 4.94
CA ALA A 24 -7.57 3.02 3.70
C ALA A 24 -7.13 1.63 3.29
N LYS A 25 -8.08 0.78 2.94
CA LYS A 25 -7.83 -0.58 2.43
C LYS A 25 -8.15 -0.65 0.95
N ALA A 26 -7.27 -1.25 0.17
CA ALA A 26 -7.44 -1.50 -1.25
C ALA A 26 -6.82 -2.85 -1.60
N ALA A 27 -7.33 -3.49 -2.65
CA ALA A 27 -6.68 -4.67 -3.21
C ALA A 27 -5.91 -4.27 -4.48
N SER A 28 -4.76 -4.87 -4.72
CA SER A 28 -4.06 -4.75 -6.00
C SER A 28 -4.69 -5.66 -7.05
N ASN A 29 -4.66 -5.22 -8.30
CA ASN A 29 -5.13 -6.01 -9.43
C ASN A 29 -4.12 -7.13 -9.81
N GLU A 30 -4.44 -7.90 -10.85
CA GLU A 30 -3.59 -8.98 -11.38
C GLU A 30 -2.20 -8.49 -11.87
N ARG A 31 -2.05 -7.19 -12.11
CA ARG A 31 -0.80 -6.54 -12.53
C ARG A 31 -0.06 -5.92 -11.34
N GLY A 32 -0.59 -6.04 -10.12
CA GLY A 32 -0.08 -5.44 -8.90
C GLY A 32 -0.25 -3.91 -8.82
N GLU A 33 -1.08 -3.33 -9.70
CA GLU A 33 -1.46 -1.93 -9.68
C GLU A 33 -2.59 -1.71 -8.66
N TYR A 34 -2.55 -0.59 -7.96
CA TYR A 34 -3.55 -0.20 -6.97
C TYR A 34 -3.77 1.32 -7.04
N THR A 35 -4.91 1.78 -6.55
CA THR A 35 -5.20 3.22 -6.49
C THR A 35 -6.01 3.52 -5.25
N PHE A 36 -5.47 4.41 -4.41
CA PHE A 36 -6.20 4.97 -3.29
C PHE A 36 -6.83 6.30 -3.72
N ARG A 37 -8.16 6.35 -3.74
CA ARG A 37 -8.90 7.59 -4.00
C ARG A 37 -9.13 8.31 -2.68
N ASN A 38 -9.22 9.64 -2.73
CA ASN A 38 -9.50 10.49 -1.57
C ASN A 38 -8.36 10.49 -0.51
N VAL A 39 -7.11 10.29 -0.93
CA VAL A 39 -5.93 10.43 -0.06
C VAL A 39 -5.54 11.90 -0.01
N THR A 40 -5.53 12.47 1.19
CA THR A 40 -5.06 13.83 1.43
C THR A 40 -3.54 13.87 1.30
N PRO A 41 -2.90 14.90 0.75
CA PRO A 41 -1.44 15.00 0.78
C PRO A 41 -0.92 14.95 2.23
N GLY A 42 0.09 14.11 2.48
CA GLY A 42 0.63 13.82 3.80
C GLY A 42 1.57 12.63 3.77
N THR A 43 2.06 12.21 4.93
CA THR A 43 2.95 11.06 5.08
C THR A 43 2.14 9.80 5.40
N TYR A 44 2.34 8.75 4.60
CA TYR A 44 1.62 7.50 4.76
C TYR A 44 2.55 6.29 4.89
N ASP A 45 2.08 5.31 5.65
CA ASP A 45 2.64 3.97 5.72
C ASP A 45 1.78 3.03 4.88
N LEU A 46 2.36 2.45 3.83
CA LEU A 46 1.72 1.43 3.00
C LEU A 46 2.11 0.03 3.48
N LYS A 47 1.13 -0.74 3.94
CA LYS A 47 1.27 -2.14 4.30
C LYS A 47 0.64 -3.02 3.24
N VAL A 48 1.40 -3.96 2.70
CA VAL A 48 0.95 -4.95 1.73
C VAL A 48 0.97 -6.32 2.40
N VAL A 49 -0.16 -7.00 2.38
CA VAL A 49 -0.37 -8.32 2.95
C VAL A 49 -0.92 -9.22 1.87
N LYS A 50 -0.26 -10.34 1.61
CA LYS A 50 -0.78 -11.37 0.72
C LYS A 50 -0.53 -12.74 1.33
N ALA A 51 -1.56 -13.58 1.32
CA ALA A 51 -1.46 -14.94 1.82
C ALA A 51 -0.38 -15.71 1.01
N GLY A 52 0.57 -16.33 1.72
CA GLY A 52 1.70 -17.03 1.09
C GLY A 52 2.84 -16.14 0.60
N PHE A 53 2.77 -14.82 0.85
CA PHE A 53 3.85 -13.87 0.55
C PHE A 53 4.31 -13.15 1.82
N GLN A 54 5.51 -12.58 1.77
CA GLN A 54 6.05 -11.79 2.86
C GLN A 54 5.29 -10.47 2.98
N ASN A 55 4.82 -10.16 4.19
CA ASN A 55 4.25 -8.85 4.50
C ASN A 55 5.27 -7.76 4.20
N TYR A 56 4.89 -6.79 3.37
CA TYR A 56 5.74 -5.67 3.02
C TYR A 56 5.17 -4.40 3.66
N VAL A 57 6.01 -3.59 4.27
CA VAL A 57 5.61 -2.33 4.90
C VAL A 57 6.56 -1.25 4.43
N GLN A 58 6.03 -0.30 3.68
CA GLN A 58 6.74 0.87 3.20
C GLN A 58 6.26 2.08 3.97
N LYS A 59 7.17 2.68 4.73
CA LYS A 59 6.88 3.83 5.59
C LYS A 59 7.30 5.14 4.94
N GLY A 60 6.51 6.18 5.13
CA GLY A 60 6.88 7.54 4.75
C GLY A 60 6.73 7.89 3.27
N ILE A 61 5.68 7.39 2.60
CA ILE A 61 5.34 7.74 1.20
C ILE A 61 4.38 8.92 1.09
#